data_AF-A0A9W5IV80-F1
#
_entry.id   AF-A0A9W5IV80-F1
#
_cell.length_a   1.000
_cell.length_b   1.000
_cell.length_c   1.000
_cell.angle_alpha   90.00
_cell.angle_beta   90.00
_cell.angle_gamma   90.00
#
_symmetry.space_group_name_H-M   'P 1'
#
loop_
_entity.id
_entity.type
_entity.pdbx_description
1 polymer ?
#
loop_
_entity_poly.entity_id
_entity_poly.type
_entity_poly.pdbx_seq_one_letter_code
_entity_poly.pdbx_strand_id
1 'polypeptide(L)'
;MEKHTDIERARNLIIETSGLMAAYKDNSEKIVNNVRHELDKSLNEQRRMIIQMIREEITDEISQTVHSYVEDMEETRNRMREQVREFNSYLHKVQQENNKISSRSVLITSLTLATLVVGGIALFWFYANALQSKKLDADMITRINRADIVRCENELCARTSKAGENGYRVIQKRY
;
A
#
# COMPACT_ATOMS: atom_id res chain seq x y z
N MET A 1 3.21 79.05 95.99
CA MET A 1 2.78 77.64 96.10
C MET A 1 2.17 77.09 94.80
N GLU A 2 1.64 77.94 93.92
CA GLU A 2 0.94 77.56 92.67
C GLU A 2 1.81 76.84 91.60
N LYS A 3 3.11 77.17 91.53
CA LYS A 3 4.03 76.61 90.52
C LYS A 3 4.40 75.12 90.76
N HIS A 4 4.27 74.64 92.00
CA HIS A 4 4.58 73.25 92.35
C HIS A 4 3.43 72.32 91.94
N THR A 5 2.18 72.78 92.02
CA THR A 5 0.99 72.01 91.69
C THR A 5 0.84 71.71 90.19
N ASP A 6 1.31 72.60 89.31
CA ASP A 6 1.24 72.37 87.85
C ASP A 6 2.28 71.35 87.37
N ILE A 7 3.46 71.32 88.00
CA ILE A 7 4.51 70.35 87.68
C ILE A 7 4.09 68.94 88.10
N GLU A 8 3.45 68.80 89.26
CA GLU A 8 2.88 67.53 89.75
C GLU A 8 1.79 67.00 88.78
N ARG A 9 0.90 67.89 88.32
CA ARG A 9 -0.16 67.56 87.35
C ARG A 9 0.41 67.10 86.01
N ALA A 10 1.38 67.84 85.47
CA ALA A 10 2.01 67.48 84.21
C ALA A 10 2.73 66.12 84.31
N ARG A 11 3.37 65.82 85.44
CA ARG A 11 4.05 64.55 85.67
C ARG A 11 3.08 63.37 85.76
N ASN A 12 1.96 63.54 86.46
CA ASN A 12 0.91 62.52 86.51
C ASN A 12 0.29 62.28 85.13
N LEU A 13 0.07 63.33 84.35
CA LEU A 13 -0.44 63.21 82.99
C LEU A 13 0.53 62.40 82.11
N ILE A 14 1.83 62.67 82.18
CA ILE A 14 2.85 61.95 81.42
C ILE A 14 2.88 60.46 81.81
N ILE A 15 2.78 60.14 83.09
CA ILE A 15 2.75 58.75 83.58
C ILE A 15 1.50 58.04 83.06
N GLU A 16 0.33 58.68 83.15
CA GLU A 16 -0.95 58.13 82.67
C GLU A 16 -0.92 57.92 81.14
N THR A 17 -0.39 58.88 80.40
CA THR A 17 -0.24 58.79 78.93
C THR A 17 0.74 57.68 78.54
N SER A 18 1.82 57.48 79.30
CA SER A 18 2.79 56.41 79.07
C SER A 18 2.22 55.03 79.34
N GLY A 19 1.39 54.88 80.38
CA GLY A 19 0.67 53.64 80.67
C GLY A 19 -0.34 53.30 79.58
N LEU A 20 -1.05 54.32 79.07
CA LEU A 20 -1.98 54.16 77.96
C LEU A 20 -1.27 53.76 76.66
N MET A 21 -0.12 54.37 76.34
CA MET A 21 0.67 54.01 75.17
C MET A 21 1.25 52.59 75.26
N ALA A 22 1.67 52.15 76.44
CA ALA A 22 2.14 50.78 76.65
C ALA A 22 1.00 49.76 76.46
N ALA A 23 -0.18 50.04 77.03
CA ALA A 23 -1.37 49.22 76.85
C ALA A 23 -1.83 49.18 75.38
N TYR A 24 -1.80 50.32 74.68
CA TYR A 24 -2.14 50.39 73.26
C TYR A 24 -1.18 49.58 72.39
N LYS A 25 0.13 49.64 72.68
CA LYS A 25 1.15 48.86 71.97
C LYS A 25 0.94 47.36 72.16
N ASP A 26 0.72 46.90 73.39
CA ASP A 26 0.45 45.48 73.70
C ASP A 26 -0.82 44.98 72.98
N ASN A 27 -1.88 45.79 73.00
CA ASN A 27 -3.12 45.46 72.31
C ASN A 27 -2.95 45.42 70.78
N SER A 28 -2.16 46.34 70.23
CA SER A 28 -1.87 46.38 68.79
C SER A 28 -1.09 45.14 68.35
N GLU A 29 -0.08 44.73 69.11
CA GLU A 29 0.69 43.51 68.83
C GLU A 29 -0.20 42.25 68.88
N LYS A 30 -1.10 42.16 69.88
CA LYS A 30 -2.09 41.06 69.95
C LYS A 30 -3.02 41.02 68.75
N ILE A 31 -3.53 42.17 68.31
CA ILE A 31 -4.40 42.27 67.14
C ILE A 31 -3.64 41.85 65.88
N VAL A 32 -2.43 42.35 65.67
CA VAL A 32 -1.61 42.01 64.49
C VAL A 32 -1.28 40.52 64.47
N ASN A 33 -0.95 39.92 65.61
CA ASN A 33 -0.66 38.49 65.69
C ASN A 33 -1.90 37.64 65.44
N ASN A 34 -3.07 38.02 65.97
CA ASN A 34 -4.33 37.33 65.68
C ASN A 34 -4.69 37.42 64.20
N VAL A 35 -4.58 38.60 63.59
CA VAL A 35 -4.87 38.79 62.16
C VAL A 35 -3.92 37.95 61.31
N ARG A 36 -2.62 37.93 61.63
CA ARG A 36 -1.66 37.06 60.93
C ARG A 36 -2.01 35.58 61.07
N HIS A 37 -2.39 35.14 62.27
CA HIS A 37 -2.73 33.75 62.53
C HIS A 37 -4.01 33.31 61.80
N GLU A 38 -5.07 34.13 61.86
CA GLU A 38 -6.32 33.90 61.13
C GLU A 38 -6.11 33.87 59.62
N LEU A 39 -5.29 34.80 59.11
CA LEU A 39 -4.99 34.87 57.68
C LEU A 39 -4.20 33.64 57.21
N ASP A 40 -3.18 33.23 57.96
CA ASP A 40 -2.35 32.08 57.62
C ASP A 40 -3.15 30.76 57.72
N LYS A 41 -4.06 30.68 58.69
CA LYS A 41 -5.02 29.58 58.81
C LYS A 41 -5.98 29.54 57.62
N SER A 42 -6.60 30.67 57.28
CA SER A 42 -7.53 30.77 56.15
C SER A 42 -6.86 30.44 54.82
N LEU A 43 -5.62 30.91 54.60
CA LEU A 43 -4.84 30.58 53.41
C LEU A 43 -4.50 29.09 53.32
N ASN A 44 -4.14 28.47 54.44
CA ASN A 44 -3.90 27.02 54.48
C ASN A 44 -5.18 26.21 54.22
N GLU A 45 -6.31 26.64 54.77
CA GLU A 45 -7.61 26.01 54.53
C GLU A 45 -8.05 26.16 53.06
N GLN A 46 -7.95 27.36 52.47
CA GLN A 46 -8.21 27.57 51.04
C GLN A 46 -7.30 26.73 50.17
N ARG A 47 -6.00 26.65 50.48
CA ARG A 47 -5.04 25.84 49.71
C ARG A 47 -5.41 24.37 49.74
N ARG A 48 -5.81 23.83 50.89
CA ARG A 48 -6.26 22.44 51.01
C ARG A 48 -7.54 22.20 50.21
N MET A 49 -8.51 23.10 50.29
CA MET A 49 -9.76 23.02 49.55
C MET A 49 -9.52 23.01 48.03
N ILE A 50 -8.69 23.92 47.52
CA ILE A 50 -8.34 23.98 46.08
C ILE A 50 -7.68 22.68 45.62
N ILE A 51 -6.74 22.14 46.40
CA ILE A 51 -6.05 20.88 46.05
C ILE A 51 -7.04 19.70 46.03
N GLN A 52 -7.99 19.65 46.96
CA GLN A 52 -9.00 18.59 46.99
C GLN A 52 -9.97 18.69 45.80
N MET A 53 -10.45 19.88 45.49
CA MET A 53 -11.34 20.14 44.35
C MET A 53 -10.66 19.76 43.03
N ILE A 54 -9.41 20.19 42.83
CA ILE A 54 -8.61 19.81 41.65
C ILE A 54 -8.41 18.29 41.59
N ARG A 55 -8.14 17.63 42.73
CA ARG A 55 -7.95 16.18 42.75
C ARG A 55 -9.23 15.43 42.39
N GLU A 56 -10.38 15.86 42.90
CA GLU A 56 -11.67 15.24 42.58
C GLU A 56 -12.00 15.42 41.09
N GLU A 57 -11.90 16.64 40.57
CA GLU A 57 -12.22 16.97 39.18
C GLU A 57 -11.30 16.25 38.18
N ILE A 58 -9.98 16.24 38.46
CA ILE A 58 -9.00 15.49 37.65
C ILE A 58 -9.27 13.98 37.72
N THR A 59 -9.63 13.43 38.90
CA THR A 59 -9.81 11.97 39.04
C THR A 59 -11.06 11.49 38.30
N ASP A 60 -12.15 12.26 38.36
CA ASP A 60 -13.42 11.90 37.74
C ASP A 60 -13.35 11.99 36.21
N GLU A 61 -12.84 13.13 35.70
CA GLU A 61 -12.77 13.40 34.26
C GLU A 61 -11.75 12.49 33.55
N ILE A 62 -10.60 12.23 34.20
CA ILE A 62 -9.60 11.28 33.67
C ILE A 62 -10.12 9.84 33.73
N SER A 63 -10.81 9.43 34.79
CA SER A 63 -11.29 8.04 34.90
C SER A 63 -12.27 7.69 33.79
N GLN A 64 -13.23 8.59 33.50
CA GLN A 64 -14.21 8.34 32.45
C GLN A 64 -13.57 8.35 31.06
N THR A 65 -12.68 9.31 30.80
CA THR A 65 -11.98 9.42 29.51
C THR A 65 -11.07 8.21 29.26
N VAL A 66 -10.29 7.80 30.26
CA VAL A 66 -9.41 6.63 30.16
C VAL A 66 -10.21 5.34 29.99
N HIS A 67 -11.34 5.19 30.68
CA HIS A 67 -12.19 4.00 30.53
C HIS A 67 -12.76 3.88 29.11
N SER A 68 -13.29 4.97 28.56
CA SER A 68 -13.81 4.98 27.18
C SER A 68 -12.71 4.70 26.15
N TYR A 69 -11.51 5.25 26.37
CA TYR A 69 -10.35 5.02 25.51
C TYR A 69 -9.89 3.56 25.54
N VAL A 70 -9.84 2.93 26.72
CA VAL A 70 -9.47 1.51 26.87
C VAL A 70 -10.49 0.60 26.17
N GLU A 71 -11.78 0.91 26.32
CA GLU A 71 -12.88 0.16 25.70
C GLU A 71 -12.81 0.21 24.16
N ASP A 72 -12.62 1.41 23.58
CA ASP A 72 -12.49 1.59 22.13
C ASP A 72 -11.22 0.89 21.57
N MET A 73 -10.14 0.89 22.35
CA MET A 73 -8.90 0.20 21.98
C MET A 73 -9.06 -1.34 22.00
N GLU A 74 -9.86 -1.87 22.93
CA GLU A 74 -10.17 -3.29 23.01
C GLU A 74 -11.10 -3.75 21.88
N GLU A 75 -12.09 -2.94 21.52
CA GLU A 75 -12.94 -3.16 20.35
C GLU A 75 -12.13 -3.15 19.04
N THR A 76 -11.25 -2.16 18.88
CA THR A 76 -10.35 -2.05 17.73
C THR A 76 -9.42 -3.26 17.63
N ARG A 77 -8.88 -3.73 18.77
CA ARG A 77 -8.03 -4.92 18.83
C ARG A 77 -8.78 -6.19 18.40
N ASN A 78 -10.04 -6.32 18.79
CA ASN A 78 -10.87 -7.46 18.42
C ASN A 78 -11.21 -7.45 16.93
N ARG A 79 -11.62 -6.30 16.38
CA ARG A 79 -11.82 -6.13 14.93
C ARG A 79 -10.56 -6.44 14.12
N MET A 80 -9.39 -6.00 14.60
CA MET A 80 -8.12 -6.27 13.93
C MET A 80 -7.74 -7.75 13.96
N ARG A 81 -8.03 -8.47 15.06
CA ARG A 81 -7.86 -9.93 15.11
C ARG A 81 -8.77 -10.66 14.13
N GLU A 82 -10.02 -10.22 13.98
CA GLU A 82 -10.95 -10.76 12.98
C GLU A 82 -10.44 -10.53 11.56
N GLN A 83 -10.04 -9.28 11.24
CA GLN A 83 -9.48 -8.96 9.92
C GLN A 83 -8.21 -9.76 9.62
N VAL A 84 -7.31 -9.96 10.60
CA VAL A 84 -6.10 -10.79 10.41
C VAL A 84 -6.44 -12.25 10.20
N ARG A 85 -7.45 -12.80 10.90
CA ARG A 85 -7.94 -14.17 10.67
C ARG A 85 -8.53 -14.32 9.27
N GLU A 86 -9.35 -13.38 8.85
CA GLU A 86 -9.99 -13.38 7.53
C GLU A 86 -8.91 -13.25 6.44
N PHE A 87 -7.95 -12.33 6.60
CA PHE A 87 -6.83 -12.15 5.69
C PHE A 87 -5.94 -13.40 5.57
N ASN A 88 -5.63 -14.08 6.68
CA ASN A 88 -4.90 -15.35 6.64
C ASN A 88 -5.68 -16.45 5.92
N SER A 89 -7.00 -16.47 6.06
CA SER A 89 -7.86 -17.41 5.33
C SER A 89 -7.83 -17.13 3.82
N TYR A 90 -7.83 -15.86 3.41
CA TYR A 90 -7.67 -15.44 2.02
C TYR A 90 -6.30 -15.81 1.47
N LEU A 91 -5.21 -15.62 2.22
CA LEU A 91 -3.87 -16.01 1.79
C LEU A 91 -3.76 -17.52 1.55
N HIS A 92 -4.29 -18.35 2.45
CA HIS A 92 -4.31 -19.80 2.25
C HIS A 92 -5.17 -20.22 1.05
N LYS A 93 -6.32 -19.56 0.84
CA LYS A 93 -7.20 -19.82 -0.30
C LYS A 93 -6.56 -19.41 -1.63
N VAL A 94 -5.92 -18.25 -1.67
CA VAL A 94 -5.19 -17.77 -2.86
C VAL A 94 -4.00 -18.66 -3.17
N GLN A 95 -3.22 -19.11 -2.16
CA GLN A 95 -2.10 -20.01 -2.40
C GLN A 95 -2.54 -21.40 -2.89
N GLN A 96 -3.67 -21.91 -2.39
CA GLN A 96 -4.24 -23.18 -2.84
C GLN A 96 -4.87 -23.08 -4.24
N GLU A 97 -5.56 -21.98 -4.55
CA GLU A 97 -6.15 -21.75 -5.88
C GLU A 97 -5.08 -21.45 -6.93
N ASN A 98 -4.01 -20.74 -6.59
CA ASN A 98 -2.92 -20.44 -7.53
C ASN A 98 -2.17 -21.73 -7.94
N ASN A 99 -2.01 -22.70 -7.02
CA ASN A 99 -1.42 -24.00 -7.34
C ASN A 99 -2.36 -24.88 -8.22
N LYS A 100 -3.68 -24.70 -8.09
CA LYS A 100 -4.70 -25.42 -8.87
C LYS A 100 -4.92 -24.82 -10.28
N ILE A 101 -4.78 -23.50 -10.42
CA ILE A 101 -4.88 -22.80 -11.71
C ILE A 101 -3.60 -22.99 -12.53
N SER A 102 -2.43 -22.96 -11.88
CA SER A 102 -1.14 -23.17 -12.54
C SER A 102 -1.05 -24.53 -13.25
N SER A 103 -1.45 -25.62 -12.58
CA SER A 103 -1.34 -26.97 -13.18
C SER A 103 -2.28 -27.19 -14.37
N ARG A 104 -3.52 -26.71 -14.34
CA ARG A 104 -4.49 -26.92 -15.43
C ARG A 104 -4.26 -26.01 -16.63
N SER A 105 -3.82 -24.76 -16.41
CA SER A 105 -3.51 -23.82 -17.49
C SER A 105 -2.25 -24.25 -18.28
N VAL A 106 -1.24 -24.79 -17.60
CA VAL A 106 0.00 -25.28 -18.22
C VAL A 106 -0.25 -26.50 -19.13
N LEU A 107 -1.21 -27.37 -18.79
CA LEU A 107 -1.54 -28.53 -19.63
C LEU A 107 -2.23 -28.13 -20.94
N ILE A 108 -3.15 -27.17 -20.89
CA ILE A 108 -3.88 -26.70 -22.09
C ILE A 108 -2.94 -25.91 -23.01
N THR A 109 -2.09 -25.05 -22.42
CA THR A 109 -1.11 -24.27 -23.18
C THR A 109 -0.02 -25.15 -23.79
N SER A 110 0.47 -26.17 -23.09
CA SER A 110 1.45 -27.11 -23.66
C SER A 110 0.85 -27.97 -24.78
N LEU A 111 -0.40 -28.42 -24.65
CA LEU A 111 -1.09 -29.19 -25.69
C LEU A 111 -1.31 -28.38 -26.97
N THR A 112 -1.75 -27.12 -26.85
CA THR A 112 -1.96 -26.22 -27.99
C THR A 112 -0.66 -25.81 -28.67
N LEU A 113 0.42 -25.63 -27.89
CA LEU A 113 1.75 -25.37 -28.44
C LEU A 113 2.27 -26.59 -29.22
N ALA A 114 2.11 -27.80 -28.68
CA ALA A 114 2.55 -29.03 -29.34
C ALA A 114 1.83 -29.28 -30.66
N THR A 115 0.51 -29.05 -30.72
CA THR A 115 -0.26 -29.23 -31.97
C THR A 115 0.14 -28.21 -33.04
N LEU A 116 0.42 -26.96 -32.66
CA LEU A 116 0.93 -25.94 -33.59
C LEU A 116 2.29 -26.32 -34.16
N VAL A 117 3.22 -26.81 -33.33
CA VAL A 117 4.55 -27.23 -33.78
C VAL A 117 4.46 -28.41 -34.75
N VAL A 118 3.70 -29.45 -34.40
CA VAL A 118 3.52 -30.63 -35.26
C VAL A 118 2.82 -30.26 -36.57
N GLY A 119 1.78 -29.44 -36.52
CA GLY A 119 1.09 -28.95 -37.72
C GLY A 119 1.99 -28.11 -38.62
N GLY A 120 2.81 -27.23 -38.04
CA GLY A 120 3.79 -26.42 -38.77
C GLY A 120 4.83 -27.28 -39.49
N ILE A 121 5.36 -28.31 -38.83
CA ILE A 121 6.32 -29.24 -39.44
C ILE A 121 5.67 -30.02 -40.59
N ALA A 122 4.44 -30.53 -40.40
CA ALA A 122 3.73 -31.28 -41.44
C ALA A 122 3.45 -30.42 -42.68
N LEU A 123 3.01 -29.17 -42.48
CA LEU A 123 2.79 -28.22 -43.57
C LEU A 123 4.10 -27.87 -44.28
N PHE A 124 5.20 -27.67 -43.54
CA PHE A 124 6.49 -27.39 -44.13
C PHE A 124 6.96 -28.53 -45.06
N TRP A 125 6.83 -29.78 -44.62
CA TRP A 125 7.15 -30.95 -45.45
C TRP A 125 6.23 -31.07 -46.65
N PHE A 126 4.92 -30.87 -46.47
CA PHE A 126 3.95 -30.92 -47.56
C PHE A 126 4.26 -29.90 -48.65
N TYR A 127 4.50 -28.64 -48.27
CA TYR A 127 4.83 -27.58 -49.22
C TYR A 127 6.24 -27.75 -49.82
N ALA A 128 7.23 -28.25 -49.07
CA ALA A 128 8.55 -28.55 -49.61
C ALA A 128 8.48 -29.64 -50.70
N ASN A 129 7.71 -30.70 -50.47
CA ASN A 129 7.48 -31.75 -51.46
C ASN A 129 6.66 -31.26 -52.65
N ALA A 130 5.62 -30.44 -52.42
CA ALA A 130 4.82 -29.84 -53.49
C ALA A 130 5.61 -28.84 -54.35
N LEU A 131 6.57 -28.11 -53.77
CA LEU A 131 7.48 -27.25 -54.53
C LEU A 131 8.51 -28.07 -55.32
N GLN A 132 9.00 -29.19 -54.78
CA GLN A 132 9.90 -30.07 -55.51
C GLN A 132 9.22 -30.69 -56.74
N SER A 133 7.95 -31.11 -56.63
CA SER A 133 7.21 -31.63 -57.79
C SER A 133 7.02 -30.56 -58.88
N LYS A 134 6.77 -29.30 -58.50
CA LYS A 134 6.70 -28.18 -59.44
C LYS A 134 8.05 -27.76 -60.03
N LYS A 135 9.16 -27.95 -59.31
CA LYS A 135 10.52 -27.73 -59.83
C LYS A 135 10.93 -28.78 -60.86
N LEU A 136 10.50 -30.04 -60.69
CA LEU A 136 10.70 -31.10 -61.68
C LEU A 136 9.91 -30.85 -62.96
N ASP A 137 8.66 -30.39 -62.88
CA ASP A 137 7.87 -30.03 -64.06
C ASP A 137 8.43 -28.81 -64.80
N ALA A 138 8.90 -27.79 -64.07
CA ALA A 138 9.53 -26.63 -64.69
C ALA A 138 10.85 -27.01 -65.39
N ASP A 139 11.69 -27.87 -64.79
CA ASP A 139 12.94 -28.33 -65.42
C ASP A 139 12.68 -29.26 -66.63
N MET A 140 11.61 -30.09 -66.59
CA MET A 140 11.19 -30.92 -67.73
C MET A 140 10.70 -30.08 -68.92
N ILE A 141 9.95 -29.00 -68.69
CA ILE A 141 9.47 -28.14 -69.77
C ILE A 141 10.63 -27.39 -70.43
N THR A 142 11.64 -26.93 -69.67
CA THR A 142 12.87 -26.35 -70.28
C THR A 142 13.70 -27.35 -71.07
N ARG A 143 13.72 -28.63 -70.68
CA ARG A 143 14.41 -29.68 -71.46
C ARG A 143 13.64 -30.11 -72.71
N ILE A 144 12.30 -30.16 -72.65
CA ILE A 144 11.46 -30.40 -73.84
C ILE A 144 11.58 -29.24 -74.83
N ASN A 145 11.62 -27.99 -74.36
CA ASN A 145 11.78 -26.81 -75.23
C ASN A 145 13.20 -26.70 -75.83
N ARG A 146 14.20 -27.40 -75.26
CA ARG A 146 15.55 -27.55 -75.85
C ARG A 146 15.69 -28.73 -76.81
N ALA A 147 14.73 -29.66 -76.82
CA ALA A 147 14.61 -30.66 -77.87
C ALA A 147 13.73 -30.07 -78.97
N ASP A 148 14.34 -29.66 -80.07
CA ASP A 148 13.76 -28.98 -81.24
C ASP A 148 12.73 -29.90 -81.96
N ILE A 149 11.63 -30.23 -81.26
CA ILE A 149 10.51 -31.08 -81.68
C ILE A 149 9.33 -30.15 -81.90
N VAL A 150 9.06 -29.86 -83.17
CA VAL A 150 7.95 -29.01 -83.60
C VAL A 150 6.82 -29.92 -84.09
N ARG A 151 5.58 -29.52 -83.80
CA ARG A 151 4.38 -30.25 -84.20
C ARG A 151 4.04 -29.90 -85.65
N CYS A 152 4.26 -30.81 -86.58
CA CYS A 152 3.86 -30.64 -87.98
C CYS A 152 2.48 -31.28 -88.14
N GLU A 153 1.44 -30.44 -88.04
CA GLU A 153 0.02 -30.77 -88.24
C GLU A 153 -0.47 -32.01 -87.46
N ASN A 154 -0.24 -33.23 -87.96
CA ASN A 154 -0.63 -34.51 -87.34
C ASN A 154 0.51 -35.52 -87.09
N GLU A 155 1.78 -35.14 -87.28
CA GLU A 155 2.95 -36.00 -87.03
C GLU A 155 4.02 -35.29 -86.18
N LEU A 156 4.81 -36.07 -85.43
CA LEU A 156 5.93 -35.58 -84.61
C LEU A 156 7.21 -35.56 -85.46
N CYS A 157 7.78 -34.37 -85.69
CA CYS A 157 8.97 -34.17 -86.51
C CYS A 157 10.18 -33.75 -85.66
N ALA A 158 11.34 -34.37 -85.90
CA ALA A 158 12.62 -33.99 -85.28
C ALA A 158 13.60 -33.49 -86.36
N ARG A 159 14.30 -32.39 -86.08
CA ARG A 159 15.28 -31.77 -86.98
C ARG A 159 16.57 -32.59 -86.99
N THR A 160 17.02 -33.07 -88.15
CA THR A 160 18.29 -33.82 -88.27
C THR A 160 19.24 -33.12 -89.24
N SER A 161 20.54 -33.09 -88.93
CA SER A 161 21.58 -32.36 -89.67
C SER A 161 22.10 -33.04 -90.94
N LYS A 162 21.45 -34.13 -91.43
CA LYS A 162 21.80 -34.79 -92.70
C LYS A 162 20.60 -34.81 -93.64
N ALA A 163 20.76 -34.17 -94.78
CA ALA A 163 19.74 -33.58 -95.63
C ALA A 163 18.86 -34.57 -96.44
N GLY A 164 17.60 -34.18 -96.60
CA GLY A 164 16.62 -34.61 -97.60
C GLY A 164 15.45 -33.60 -97.56
N GLU A 165 15.14 -33.00 -98.73
CA GLU A 165 14.31 -31.84 -99.14
C GLU A 165 13.51 -30.94 -98.17
N ASN A 166 13.39 -31.19 -96.86
CA ASN A 166 12.94 -30.21 -95.87
C ASN A 166 13.51 -30.44 -94.45
N GLY A 167 14.56 -31.23 -94.26
CA GLY A 167 15.30 -31.29 -92.97
C GLY A 167 14.59 -32.01 -91.81
N TYR A 168 13.43 -32.62 -92.07
CA TYR A 168 12.64 -33.37 -91.09
C TYR A 168 12.40 -34.80 -91.59
N ARG A 169 12.54 -35.80 -90.70
CA ARG A 169 12.12 -37.19 -90.95
C ARG A 169 11.11 -37.62 -89.89
N VAL A 170 10.05 -38.29 -90.33
CA VAL A 170 8.97 -38.84 -89.50
C VAL A 170 9.47 -40.10 -88.80
N ILE A 171 9.44 -40.13 -87.47
CA ILE A 171 10.03 -41.23 -86.68
C ILE A 171 8.98 -42.30 -86.31
N GLN A 172 7.68 -41.99 -86.36
CA GLN A 172 6.66 -42.99 -86.03
C GLN A 172 5.28 -42.62 -86.59
N LYS A 173 4.71 -43.52 -87.40
CA LYS A 173 3.27 -43.52 -87.68
C LYS A 173 2.55 -44.18 -86.51
N ARG A 174 1.55 -43.51 -85.96
CA ARG A 174 0.63 -44.11 -85.00
C ARG A 174 -0.27 -45.09 -85.78
N TYR A 175 -0.10 -46.39 -85.53
CA TYR A 175 -1.15 -47.38 -85.82
C TYR A 175 -2.19 -47.35 -84.71
#